data_AF-A0A919LYY0-F1
#
_entry.id   AF-A0A919LYY0-F1
#
_cell.length_a   1.000
_cell.length_b   1.000
_cell.length_c   1.000
_cell.angle_alpha   90.00
_cell.angle_beta   90.00
_cell.angle_gamma   90.00
#
_symmetry.space_group_name_H-M   'P 1'
#
loop_
_entity.id
_entity.type
_entity.pdbx_description
1 polymer ?
#
loop_
_entity_poly.entity_id
_entity_poly.type
_entity_poly.pdbx_seq_one_letter_code
_entity_poly.pdbx_strand_id
1 'polypeptide(L)'
;MAGEALWYPQVIRTTMSFAVLGMLVLSPALWVTSAPLFAFGLAIFGASFGSAEVAINVEGAAIEREMNKTVLPMMHGFYSFGTLFGAGVGMAVTGFGLPAAPHILAAALVAILPIAIAIRAIPDGTGKNAAEVAHGEAKGLPVWRDAQLLLIGVIVTAMAFAEGSANDWLPLLMVDGHGFSPTSGSLIYAGFTLGMTLGRFTGGWFIDRYSRVAVVRGSAVMGALGIGLIIFVDNPGWRASRCCCGALAPRSASR
;
A
#
# COMPACT_ATOMS: atom_id res chain seq x y z
N MET A 1 -16.90 -34.71 8.27
CA MET A 1 -16.81 -33.26 8.54
C MET A 1 -15.40 -32.72 8.19
N ALA A 2 -14.90 -33.01 6.98
CA ALA A 2 -13.54 -32.65 6.55
C ALA A 2 -13.51 -31.57 5.44
N GLY A 3 -14.67 -30.97 5.10
CA GLY A 3 -14.82 -30.05 3.96
C GLY A 3 -14.65 -28.57 4.27
N GLU A 4 -14.75 -28.16 5.54
CA GLU A 4 -14.82 -26.75 5.94
C GLU A 4 -13.45 -26.13 6.32
N ALA A 5 -12.42 -26.97 6.54
CA ALA A 5 -11.14 -26.56 7.13
C ALA A 5 -10.15 -25.92 6.13
N LEU A 6 -10.56 -25.71 4.88
CA LEU A 6 -9.64 -25.46 3.77
C LEU A 6 -9.75 -24.08 3.13
N TRP A 7 -10.69 -23.24 3.56
CA TRP A 7 -11.13 -22.15 2.69
C TRP A 7 -10.15 -20.97 2.60
N TYR A 8 -9.56 -20.48 3.69
CA TYR A 8 -8.70 -19.28 3.64
C TYR A 8 -7.39 -19.51 2.85
N PRO A 9 -6.57 -20.55 3.13
CA PRO A 9 -5.36 -20.80 2.34
C PRO A 9 -5.68 -21.08 0.87
N GLN A 10 -6.83 -21.70 0.57
CA GLN A 10 -7.28 -21.91 -0.80
C GLN A 10 -7.72 -20.62 -1.49
N VAL A 11 -8.42 -19.73 -0.79
CA VAL A 11 -8.80 -18.40 -1.30
C VAL A 11 -7.56 -17.57 -1.57
N ILE A 12 -6.62 -17.49 -0.62
CA ILE A 12 -5.35 -16.76 -0.78
C ILE A 12 -4.56 -17.34 -1.96
N ARG A 13 -4.44 -18.67 -2.06
CA ARG A 13 -3.76 -19.31 -3.18
C ARG A 13 -4.41 -19.00 -4.52
N THR A 14 -5.74 -19.11 -4.60
CA THR A 14 -6.50 -18.90 -5.83
C THR A 14 -6.36 -17.46 -6.28
N THR A 15 -6.64 -16.51 -5.38
CA THR A 15 -6.56 -15.07 -5.67
C THR A 15 -5.13 -14.63 -6.01
N MET A 16 -4.11 -15.08 -5.30
CA MET A 16 -2.71 -14.77 -5.66
C MET A 16 -2.28 -15.40 -6.99
N SER A 17 -2.78 -16.58 -7.34
CA SER A 17 -2.54 -17.18 -8.66
C SER A 17 -3.17 -16.37 -9.78
N PHE A 18 -4.40 -15.87 -9.59
CA PHE A 18 -5.04 -14.97 -10.55
C PHE A 18 -4.35 -13.61 -10.62
N ALA A 19 -3.78 -13.09 -9.52
CA ALA A 19 -2.97 -11.87 -9.56
C ALA A 19 -1.74 -12.05 -10.48
N VAL A 20 -1.00 -13.16 -10.33
CA VAL A 20 0.12 -13.49 -11.24
C VAL A 20 -0.37 -13.64 -12.68
N LEU A 21 -1.51 -14.31 -12.91
CA LEU A 21 -2.09 -14.44 -14.24
C LEU A 21 -2.45 -13.07 -14.85
N GLY A 22 -2.99 -12.14 -14.06
CA GLY A 22 -3.23 -10.76 -14.48
C GLY A 22 -1.93 -10.09 -14.94
N MET A 23 -0.85 -10.19 -14.16
CA MET A 23 0.47 -9.65 -14.55
C MET A 23 1.04 -10.28 -15.82
N LEU A 24 0.84 -11.60 -16.00
CA LEU A 24 1.24 -12.32 -17.22
C LEU A 24 0.46 -11.87 -18.46
N VAL A 25 -0.76 -11.33 -18.30
CA VAL A 25 -1.55 -10.73 -19.39
C VAL A 25 -1.10 -9.28 -19.68
N LEU A 26 -0.66 -8.53 -18.67
CA LEU A 26 -0.19 -7.14 -18.84
C LEU A 26 1.04 -7.04 -19.76
N SER A 27 2.00 -7.96 -19.63
CA SER A 27 3.21 -7.95 -20.47
C SER A 27 2.93 -8.07 -21.98
N PRO A 28 2.23 -9.11 -22.49
CA PRO A 28 1.90 -9.22 -23.91
C PRO A 28 0.98 -8.08 -24.37
N ALA A 29 0.12 -7.54 -23.51
CA ALA A 29 -0.70 -6.37 -23.85
C ALA A 29 0.14 -5.15 -24.25
N LEU A 30 1.28 -4.93 -23.58
CA LEU A 30 2.23 -3.88 -23.93
C LEU A 30 2.96 -4.16 -25.24
N TRP A 31 3.33 -5.42 -25.50
CA TRP A 31 3.98 -5.81 -26.76
C TRP A 31 3.10 -5.56 -27.99
N VAL A 32 1.80 -5.82 -27.88
CA VAL A 32 0.84 -5.60 -28.98
C VAL A 32 0.15 -4.24 -28.91
N THR A 33 0.52 -3.38 -27.96
CA THR A 33 -0.05 -2.03 -27.78
C THR A 33 -1.59 -2.00 -27.65
N SER A 34 -2.18 -3.01 -27.00
CA SER A 34 -3.63 -3.17 -26.90
C SER A 34 -4.16 -2.67 -25.56
N ALA A 35 -4.80 -1.50 -25.56
CA ALA A 35 -5.44 -0.94 -24.37
C ALA A 35 -6.54 -1.85 -23.76
N PRO A 36 -7.44 -2.48 -24.55
CA PRO A 36 -8.44 -3.40 -24.00
C PRO A 36 -7.81 -4.62 -23.32
N LEU A 37 -6.74 -5.18 -23.90
CA LEU A 37 -6.05 -6.33 -23.31
C LEU A 37 -5.33 -5.94 -22.02
N PHE A 38 -4.73 -4.74 -21.98
CA PHE A 38 -4.10 -4.21 -20.79
C PHE A 38 -5.14 -3.99 -19.68
N ALA A 39 -6.28 -3.38 -20.02
CA ALA A 39 -7.39 -3.18 -19.08
C ALA A 39 -7.95 -4.51 -18.54
N PHE A 40 -8.05 -5.53 -19.38
CA PHE A 40 -8.47 -6.88 -18.96
C PHE A 40 -7.48 -7.52 -17.97
N GLY A 41 -6.17 -7.47 -18.29
CA GLY A 41 -5.13 -7.96 -17.37
C GLY A 41 -5.13 -7.20 -16.04
N LEU A 42 -5.33 -5.89 -16.08
CA LEU A 42 -5.41 -5.03 -14.91
C LEU A 42 -6.66 -5.32 -14.07
N ALA A 43 -7.80 -5.59 -14.70
CA ALA A 43 -9.03 -5.98 -14.02
C ALA A 43 -8.86 -7.30 -13.27
N ILE A 44 -8.24 -8.30 -13.90
CA ILE A 44 -7.92 -9.58 -13.25
C ILE A 44 -6.97 -9.34 -12.07
N PHE A 45 -5.88 -8.60 -12.29
CA PHE A 45 -4.90 -8.30 -11.24
C PHE A 45 -5.56 -7.60 -10.05
N GLY A 46 -6.30 -6.52 -10.28
CA GLY A 46 -6.95 -5.73 -9.24
C GLY A 46 -8.04 -6.49 -8.48
N ALA A 47 -8.94 -7.19 -9.18
CA ALA A 47 -10.00 -7.96 -8.54
C ALA A 47 -9.44 -9.09 -7.66
N SER A 48 -8.37 -9.73 -8.14
CA SER A 48 -7.72 -10.83 -7.42
C SER A 48 -6.93 -10.33 -6.23
N PHE A 49 -6.15 -9.26 -6.40
CA PHE A 49 -5.36 -8.67 -5.34
C PHE A 49 -6.25 -8.12 -4.21
N GLY A 50 -7.32 -7.40 -4.54
CA GLY A 50 -8.29 -6.91 -3.55
C GLY A 50 -9.00 -8.04 -2.80
N SER A 51 -9.35 -9.13 -3.48
CA SER A 51 -9.92 -10.31 -2.83
C SER A 51 -8.92 -11.00 -1.89
N ALA A 52 -7.64 -11.06 -2.30
CA ALA A 52 -6.58 -11.66 -1.51
C ALA A 52 -6.30 -10.85 -0.24
N GLU A 53 -6.29 -9.51 -0.33
CA GLU A 53 -6.07 -8.63 0.82
C GLU A 53 -7.13 -8.82 1.91
N VAL A 54 -8.40 -8.98 1.54
CA VAL A 54 -9.47 -9.26 2.52
C VAL A 54 -9.18 -10.56 3.26
N ALA A 55 -8.86 -11.64 2.52
CA ALA A 55 -8.54 -12.92 3.12
C ALA A 55 -7.30 -12.86 4.03
N ILE A 56 -6.23 -12.19 3.59
CA ILE A 56 -4.99 -12.00 4.35
C ILE A 56 -5.22 -11.17 5.62
N ASN A 57 -6.03 -10.10 5.55
CA ASN A 57 -6.31 -9.25 6.70
C ASN A 57 -7.17 -9.96 7.75
N VAL A 58 -8.15 -10.77 7.34
CA VAL A 58 -8.95 -11.56 8.28
C VAL A 58 -8.07 -12.61 8.97
N GLU A 59 -7.21 -13.26 8.20
CA GLU A 59 -6.25 -14.23 8.70
C GLU A 59 -5.23 -13.60 9.67
N GLY A 60 -4.64 -12.47 9.30
CA GLY A 60 -3.73 -11.71 10.16
C GLY A 60 -4.38 -11.24 11.45
N ALA A 61 -5.65 -10.82 11.40
CA ALA A 61 -6.41 -10.45 12.59
C ALA A 61 -6.70 -11.65 13.51
N ALA A 62 -6.91 -12.85 12.95
CA ALA A 62 -7.05 -14.07 13.73
C ALA A 62 -5.74 -14.42 14.45
N ILE A 63 -4.61 -14.35 13.74
CA ILE A 63 -3.27 -14.57 14.31
C ILE A 63 -2.95 -13.56 15.42
N GLU A 64 -3.22 -12.27 15.20
CA GLU A 64 -3.02 -11.23 16.22
C GLU A 64 -3.81 -11.51 17.51
N ARG A 65 -5.06 -11.96 17.39
CA ARG A 65 -5.90 -12.34 18.54
C ARG A 65 -5.33 -13.54 19.28
N GLU A 66 -4.84 -14.54 18.57
CA GLU A 66 -4.24 -15.73 19.17
C GLU A 66 -2.90 -15.43 19.86
N MET A 67 -2.10 -14.52 19.27
CA MET A 67 -0.83 -14.06 19.85
C MET A 67 -1.00 -13.08 21.02
N ASN A 68 -2.19 -12.50 21.20
CA ASN A 68 -2.51 -11.46 22.18
C ASN A 68 -1.51 -10.29 22.17
N LYS A 69 -1.00 -9.93 20.98
CA LYS A 69 -0.01 -8.89 20.74
C LYS A 69 -0.33 -8.16 19.44
N THR A 70 -0.17 -6.84 19.42
CA THR A 70 -0.38 -6.03 18.21
C THR A 70 0.74 -6.26 17.20
N VAL A 71 0.47 -7.10 16.19
CA VAL A 71 1.41 -7.55 15.15
C VAL A 71 0.95 -7.15 13.74
N LEU A 72 -0.33 -6.83 13.53
CA LEU A 72 -0.90 -6.43 12.24
C LEU A 72 -0.17 -5.20 11.63
N PRO A 73 0.19 -4.15 12.39
CA PRO A 73 0.97 -3.03 11.84
C PRO A 73 2.35 -3.47 11.32
N MET A 74 2.98 -4.45 11.97
CA MET A 74 4.26 -5.01 11.52
C MET A 74 4.10 -5.81 10.23
N MET A 75 3.01 -6.58 10.09
CA MET A 75 2.68 -7.29 8.84
C MET A 75 2.50 -6.31 7.68
N HIS A 76 1.75 -5.21 7.89
CA HIS A 76 1.67 -4.12 6.90
C HIS A 76 3.02 -3.41 6.68
N GLY A 77 3.90 -3.40 7.67
CA GLY A 77 5.28 -2.91 7.54
C GLY A 77 6.07 -3.69 6.49
N PHE A 78 5.93 -5.02 6.44
CA PHE A 78 6.54 -5.84 5.38
C PHE A 78 5.93 -5.57 4.00
N TYR A 79 4.63 -5.29 3.92
CA TYR A 79 4.02 -4.84 2.67
C TYR A 79 4.66 -3.54 2.17
N SER A 80 4.78 -2.52 3.03
CA SER A 80 5.44 -1.26 2.66
C SER A 80 6.91 -1.44 2.32
N PHE A 81 7.62 -2.30 3.05
CA PHE A 81 9.01 -2.62 2.75
C PHE A 81 9.14 -3.27 1.37
N GLY A 82 8.22 -4.18 1.01
CA GLY A 82 8.11 -4.74 -0.33
C GLY A 82 7.90 -3.66 -1.40
N THR A 83 7.00 -2.70 -1.15
CA THR A 83 6.76 -1.56 -2.06
C THR A 83 8.01 -0.70 -2.23
N LEU A 84 8.71 -0.35 -1.14
CA LEU A 84 9.94 0.42 -1.18
C LEU A 84 11.04 -0.33 -1.95
N PHE A 85 11.22 -1.62 -1.66
CA PHE A 85 12.18 -2.46 -2.36
C PHE A 85 11.86 -2.57 -3.86
N GLY A 86 10.59 -2.81 -4.19
CA GLY A 86 10.09 -2.86 -5.57
C GLY A 86 10.26 -1.53 -6.31
N ALA A 87 10.01 -0.40 -5.65
CA ALA A 87 10.27 0.93 -6.20
C ALA A 87 11.78 1.12 -6.51
N GLY A 88 12.66 0.71 -5.59
CA GLY A 88 14.11 0.73 -5.78
C GLY A 88 14.56 -0.11 -6.98
N VAL A 89 14.08 -1.36 -7.07
CA VAL A 89 14.37 -2.25 -8.21
C VAL A 89 13.82 -1.66 -9.51
N GLY A 90 12.57 -1.17 -9.51
CA GLY A 90 11.94 -0.56 -10.68
C GLY A 90 12.67 0.68 -11.17
N MET A 91 13.16 1.53 -10.26
CA MET A 91 14.02 2.66 -10.61
C MET A 91 15.33 2.21 -11.24
N ALA A 92 16.00 1.21 -10.67
CA ALA A 92 17.25 0.69 -11.23
C ALA A 92 17.04 0.11 -12.64
N VAL A 93 16.00 -0.72 -12.80
CA VAL A 93 15.62 -1.32 -14.08
C VAL A 93 15.30 -0.26 -15.14
N THR A 94 14.56 0.80 -14.76
CA THR A 94 14.27 1.94 -15.64
C THR A 94 15.54 2.73 -15.96
N GLY A 95 16.44 2.90 -15.00
CA GLY A 95 17.73 3.55 -15.18
C GLY A 95 18.65 2.82 -16.16
N PHE A 96 18.56 1.50 -16.25
CA PHE A 96 19.22 0.69 -17.28
C PHE A 96 18.52 0.70 -18.64
N GLY A 97 17.38 1.39 -18.77
CA GLY A 97 16.62 1.49 -20.01
C GLY A 97 15.86 0.22 -20.39
N LEU A 98 15.58 -0.69 -19.42
CA LEU A 98 14.80 -1.89 -19.72
C LEU A 98 13.33 -1.50 -19.99
N PRO A 99 12.73 -1.95 -21.11
CA PRO A 99 11.33 -1.64 -21.40
C PRO A 99 10.36 -2.23 -20.36
N ALA A 100 9.18 -1.62 -20.23
CA ALA A 100 8.18 -2.04 -19.24
C ALA A 100 7.66 -3.48 -19.47
N ALA A 101 7.50 -3.91 -20.72
CA ALA A 101 6.95 -5.23 -21.04
C ALA A 101 7.80 -6.41 -20.48
N PRO A 102 9.12 -6.50 -20.74
CA PRO A 102 9.97 -7.53 -20.13
C PRO A 102 10.12 -7.35 -18.62
N HIS A 103 10.09 -6.13 -18.10
CA HIS A 103 10.12 -5.90 -16.66
C HIS A 103 8.89 -6.47 -15.94
N ILE A 104 7.67 -6.21 -16.44
CA ILE A 104 6.42 -6.75 -15.87
C ILE A 104 6.41 -8.28 -15.94
N LEU A 105 6.90 -8.87 -17.05
CA LEU A 105 7.02 -10.32 -17.16
C LEU A 105 7.98 -10.90 -16.12
N ALA A 106 9.17 -10.31 -15.98
CA ALA A 106 10.15 -10.74 -14.99
C ALA A 106 9.60 -10.61 -13.57
N ALA A 107 8.90 -9.51 -13.24
CA ALA A 107 8.25 -9.32 -11.95
C ALA A 107 7.19 -10.40 -11.68
N ALA A 108 6.36 -10.73 -12.66
CA ALA A 108 5.36 -11.79 -12.55
C ALA A 108 5.99 -13.16 -12.25
N LEU A 109 7.07 -13.49 -12.95
CA LEU A 109 7.79 -14.76 -12.76
C LEU A 109 8.50 -14.84 -11.40
N VAL A 110 9.16 -13.76 -11.00
CA VAL A 110 9.85 -13.67 -9.69
C VAL A 110 8.85 -13.76 -8.54
N ALA A 111 7.65 -13.20 -8.68
CA ALA A 111 6.61 -13.24 -7.64
C ALA A 111 6.11 -14.66 -7.32
N ILE A 112 6.21 -15.61 -8.26
CA ILE A 112 5.70 -16.99 -8.08
C ILE A 112 6.35 -17.68 -6.89
N LEU A 113 7.69 -17.58 -6.77
CA LEU A 113 8.44 -18.32 -5.75
C LEU A 113 8.12 -17.83 -4.33
N PRO A 114 8.19 -16.52 -4.00
CA PRO A 114 7.77 -16.01 -2.69
C PRO A 114 6.31 -16.34 -2.36
N ILE A 115 5.39 -16.23 -3.33
CA ILE A 115 3.98 -16.58 -3.13
C ILE A 115 3.84 -18.06 -2.79
N ALA A 116 4.52 -18.95 -3.51
CA ALA A 116 4.48 -20.39 -3.26
C ALA A 116 5.06 -20.76 -1.88
N ILE A 117 6.13 -20.09 -1.45
CA ILE A 117 6.72 -20.28 -0.12
C ILE A 117 5.74 -19.77 0.96
N ALA A 118 5.19 -18.58 0.79
CA ALA A 118 4.28 -17.95 1.75
C ALA A 118 3.02 -18.79 1.96
N ILE A 119 2.38 -19.27 0.88
CA ILE A 119 1.17 -20.11 0.97
C ILE A 119 1.44 -21.41 1.74
N ARG A 120 2.62 -22.02 1.58
CA ARG A 120 2.99 -23.23 2.32
C ARG A 120 3.27 -22.98 3.80
N ALA A 121 3.55 -21.73 4.17
CA ALA A 121 3.83 -21.34 5.55
C ALA A 121 2.58 -20.93 6.32
N ILE A 122 1.42 -20.78 5.67
CA ILE A 122 0.15 -20.49 6.33
C ILE A 122 -0.33 -21.77 7.03
N PRO A 123 -0.48 -21.77 8.38
CA PRO A 123 -0.95 -22.93 9.12
C PRO A 123 -2.37 -23.33 8.72
N ASP A 124 -2.66 -24.62 8.72
CA ASP A 124 -4.01 -25.10 8.47
C ASP A 124 -4.95 -24.78 9.64
N GLY A 125 -6.10 -24.18 9.34
CA GLY A 125 -7.21 -24.06 10.28
C GLY A 125 -7.22 -22.82 11.17
N THR A 126 -6.44 -21.80 10.83
CA THR A 126 -6.61 -20.42 11.32
C THR A 126 -7.84 -19.74 10.66
N GLY A 127 -8.37 -18.69 11.28
CA GLY A 127 -9.58 -17.98 10.80
C GLY A 127 -10.95 -18.63 11.11
N LYS A 128 -10.99 -19.84 11.68
CA LYS A 128 -12.23 -20.58 12.08
C LYS A 128 -13.13 -19.79 13.03
N ASN A 129 -12.51 -19.17 14.05
CA ASN A 129 -13.24 -18.48 15.11
C ASN A 129 -13.96 -17.22 14.64
N ALA A 130 -13.54 -16.58 13.54
CA ALA A 130 -14.21 -15.36 13.07
C ALA A 130 -15.54 -15.64 12.35
N ALA A 131 -15.61 -16.74 11.59
CA ALA A 131 -16.82 -17.15 10.87
C ALA A 131 -17.85 -17.84 11.77
N GLU A 132 -17.41 -18.69 12.71
CA GLU A 132 -18.30 -19.33 13.69
C GLU A 132 -18.88 -18.33 14.70
N VAL A 133 -18.10 -17.34 15.16
CA VAL A 133 -18.60 -16.25 16.04
C VAL A 133 -19.58 -15.34 15.28
N ALA A 134 -19.34 -15.07 14.00
CA ALA A 134 -20.27 -14.27 13.17
C ALA A 134 -21.62 -14.96 12.94
N HIS A 135 -21.66 -16.29 12.84
CA HIS A 135 -22.90 -17.05 12.70
C HIS A 135 -23.61 -17.33 14.03
N GLY A 136 -22.89 -17.34 15.16
CA GLY A 136 -23.47 -17.66 16.47
C GLY A 136 -24.07 -16.48 17.26
N GLU A 137 -23.60 -15.25 17.07
CA GLU A 137 -23.92 -14.14 18.00
C GLU A 137 -24.49 -12.85 17.39
N ALA A 138 -24.65 -12.72 16.08
CA ALA A 138 -25.06 -11.44 15.48
C ALA A 138 -26.59 -11.18 15.55
N LYS A 139 -27.12 -10.92 16.75
CA LYS A 139 -28.32 -10.08 16.95
C LYS A 139 -27.95 -8.58 17.00
N GLY A 140 -27.04 -8.15 16.12
CA GLY A 140 -26.69 -6.74 15.93
C GLY A 140 -27.64 -6.03 14.98
N LEU A 141 -27.67 -4.69 15.03
CA LEU A 141 -28.30 -3.89 13.98
C LEU A 141 -27.69 -4.25 12.61
N PRO A 142 -28.48 -4.25 11.52
CA PRO A 142 -27.92 -4.36 10.17
C PRO A 142 -26.78 -3.36 9.98
N VAL A 143 -25.68 -3.73 9.32
CA VAL A 143 -24.49 -2.89 9.10
C VAL A 143 -24.85 -1.46 8.63
N TRP A 144 -25.85 -1.34 7.77
CA TRP A 144 -26.37 -0.07 7.23
C TRP A 144 -27.08 0.84 8.24
N ARG A 145 -27.38 0.33 9.45
CA ARG A 145 -28.03 1.06 10.54
C ARG A 145 -27.07 1.41 11.68
N ASP A 146 -25.84 0.89 11.66
CA ASP A 146 -24.80 1.25 12.60
C ASP A 146 -24.03 2.46 12.07
N ALA A 147 -24.46 3.66 12.48
CA ALA A 147 -23.85 4.91 12.04
C ALA A 147 -22.36 5.03 12.43
N GLN A 148 -21.96 4.42 13.55
CA GLN A 148 -20.57 4.44 14.00
C GLN A 148 -19.69 3.57 13.09
N LEU A 149 -20.18 2.38 12.73
CA LEU A 149 -19.49 1.49 11.79
C LEU A 149 -19.38 2.11 10.40
N LEU A 150 -20.46 2.73 9.91
CA LEU A 150 -20.45 3.45 8.62
C LEU A 150 -19.45 4.62 8.64
N LEU A 151 -19.39 5.39 9.73
CA LEU A 151 -18.44 6.51 9.85
C LEU A 151 -16.99 6.04 9.85
N ILE A 152 -16.69 4.94 10.57
CA ILE A 152 -15.36 4.32 10.53
C ILE A 152 -15.04 3.87 9.12
N GLY A 153 -16.00 3.23 8.43
CA GLY A 153 -15.86 2.83 7.03
C GLY A 153 -15.49 4.01 6.13
N VAL A 154 -16.24 5.12 6.20
CA VAL A 154 -15.96 6.33 5.41
C VAL A 154 -14.58 6.91 5.70
N ILE A 155 -14.18 6.99 6.97
CA ILE A 155 -12.86 7.50 7.36
C ILE A 155 -11.74 6.61 6.81
N VAL A 156 -11.87 5.29 6.95
CA VAL A 156 -10.90 4.33 6.42
C VAL A 156 -10.84 4.38 4.90
N THR A 157 -11.98 4.46 4.21
CA THR A 157 -12.03 4.65 2.76
C THR A 157 -11.35 5.95 2.32
N ALA A 158 -11.59 7.06 3.01
CA ALA A 158 -10.95 8.33 2.70
C ALA A 158 -9.42 8.26 2.88
N MET A 159 -8.94 7.62 3.95
CA MET A 159 -7.51 7.42 4.18
C MET A 159 -6.89 6.48 3.13
N ALA A 160 -7.56 5.38 2.79
CA ALA A 160 -7.13 4.45 1.75
C ALA A 160 -7.09 5.12 0.37
N PHE A 161 -8.05 6.00 0.08
CA PHE A 161 -8.08 6.77 -1.17
C PHE A 161 -6.94 7.79 -1.23
N ALA A 162 -6.63 8.46 -0.12
CA ALA A 162 -5.50 9.38 -0.05
C ALA A 162 -4.15 8.65 -0.22
N GLU A 163 -3.99 7.50 0.45
CA GLU A 163 -2.81 6.64 0.30
C GLU A 163 -2.69 6.09 -1.14
N GLY A 164 -3.78 5.56 -1.70
CA GLY A 164 -3.81 5.03 -3.06
C GLY A 164 -3.50 6.11 -4.10
N SER A 165 -4.08 7.30 -3.95
CA SER A 165 -3.78 8.45 -4.81
C SER A 165 -2.30 8.81 -4.80
N ALA A 166 -1.66 8.78 -3.61
CA ALA A 166 -0.23 9.02 -3.51
C ALA A 166 0.60 7.89 -4.14
N ASN A 167 0.17 6.63 -4.08
CA ASN A 167 0.89 5.54 -4.73
C ASN A 167 0.88 5.64 -6.25
N ASP A 168 -0.25 6.03 -6.85
CA ASP A 168 -0.41 6.04 -8.31
C ASP A 168 0.04 7.36 -8.95
N TRP A 169 -0.28 8.50 -8.32
CA TRP A 169 -0.17 9.81 -8.96
C TRP A 169 1.04 10.61 -8.50
N LEU A 170 1.68 10.28 -7.38
CA LEU A 170 2.78 11.08 -6.83
C LEU A 170 3.96 11.23 -7.82
N PRO A 171 4.48 10.16 -8.47
CA PRO A 171 5.55 10.34 -9.46
C PRO A 171 5.12 11.22 -10.64
N LEU A 172 3.90 11.01 -11.14
CA LEU A 172 3.37 11.75 -12.29
C LEU A 172 3.16 13.23 -11.94
N LEU A 173 2.62 13.52 -10.76
CA LEU A 173 2.44 14.88 -10.25
C LEU A 173 3.79 15.61 -10.13
N MET A 174 4.84 14.92 -9.67
CA MET A 174 6.17 15.52 -9.58
C MET A 174 6.74 15.85 -10.97
N VAL A 175 6.54 14.98 -11.95
CA VAL A 175 7.05 15.19 -13.31
C VAL A 175 6.22 16.24 -14.06
N ASP A 176 4.91 16.02 -14.20
CA ASP A 176 4.04 16.83 -15.04
C ASP A 176 3.58 18.12 -14.33
N GLY A 177 3.41 18.08 -13.00
CA GLY A 177 2.95 19.22 -12.21
C GLY A 177 4.07 20.13 -11.69
N HIS A 178 5.22 19.56 -11.33
CA HIS A 178 6.34 20.29 -10.71
C HIS A 178 7.62 20.32 -11.56
N GLY A 179 7.61 19.74 -12.76
CA GLY A 179 8.72 19.81 -13.72
C GLY A 179 9.95 19.00 -13.31
N PHE A 180 9.80 18.01 -12.43
CA PHE A 180 10.91 17.14 -12.04
C PHE A 180 11.24 16.12 -13.13
N SER A 181 12.49 15.68 -13.16
CA SER A 181 12.87 14.55 -14.00
C SER A 181 12.14 13.27 -13.55
N PRO A 182 11.91 12.29 -14.44
CA PRO A 182 11.32 11.00 -14.08
C PRO A 182 12.02 10.33 -12.90
N THR A 183 13.36 10.37 -12.88
CA THR A 183 14.18 9.80 -11.80
C THR A 183 13.93 10.49 -10.45
N SER A 184 13.86 11.83 -10.43
CA SER A 184 13.53 12.56 -9.20
C SER A 184 12.09 12.34 -8.74
N GLY A 185 11.13 12.19 -9.68
CA GLY A 185 9.75 11.82 -9.35
C GLY A 185 9.67 10.45 -8.67
N SER A 186 10.40 9.45 -9.19
CA SER A 186 10.51 8.13 -8.55
C SER A 186 11.20 8.17 -7.19
N LEU A 187 12.21 9.04 -7.00
CA LEU A 187 12.88 9.19 -5.71
C LEU A 187 11.95 9.74 -4.62
N ILE A 188 11.03 10.64 -4.99
CA ILE A 188 10.01 11.17 -4.07
C ILE A 188 9.02 10.09 -3.66
N TYR A 189 8.60 9.25 -4.60
CA TYR A 189 7.80 8.07 -4.29
C TYR A 189 8.55 7.07 -3.38
N ALA A 190 9.85 6.85 -3.61
CA ALA A 190 10.67 6.06 -2.69
C ALA A 190 10.74 6.68 -1.28
N GLY A 191 10.83 8.00 -1.17
CA GLY A 191 10.76 8.71 0.12
C GLY A 191 9.40 8.55 0.81
N PHE A 192 8.30 8.65 0.05
CA PHE A 192 6.94 8.41 0.55
C PHE A 192 6.77 6.98 1.09
N THR A 193 7.18 5.98 0.32
CA THR A 193 7.12 4.56 0.73
C THR A 193 8.03 4.26 1.93
N LEU A 194 9.20 4.88 2.01
CA LEU A 194 10.06 4.81 3.20
C LEU A 194 9.37 5.37 4.44
N GLY A 195 8.72 6.54 4.33
CA GLY A 195 7.93 7.12 5.41
C GLY A 195 6.81 6.19 5.89
N MET A 196 6.08 5.57 4.95
CA MET A 196 5.06 4.56 5.27
C MET A 196 5.67 3.34 6.00
N THR A 197 6.79 2.81 5.50
CA THR A 197 7.50 1.68 6.11
C THR A 197 7.89 1.99 7.55
N LEU A 198 8.54 3.13 7.79
CA LEU A 198 8.96 3.56 9.13
C LEU A 198 7.75 3.76 10.06
N GLY A 199 6.68 4.39 9.57
CA GLY A 199 5.45 4.59 10.33
C GLY A 199 4.80 3.26 10.75
N ARG A 200 4.80 2.25 9.87
CA ARG A 200 4.20 0.93 10.16
C ARG A 200 5.03 0.09 11.13
N PHE A 201 6.36 0.12 11.03
CA PHE A 201 7.24 -0.56 11.99
C PHE A 201 7.25 0.10 13.37
N THR A 202 7.12 1.42 13.45
CA THR A 202 7.11 2.16 14.72
C THR A 202 5.71 2.35 15.31
N GLY A 203 4.66 2.13 14.50
CA GLY A 203 3.27 2.41 14.88
C GLY A 203 2.80 1.63 16.11
N GLY A 204 3.20 0.36 16.25
CA GLY A 204 2.90 -0.45 17.44
C GLY A 204 3.43 0.21 18.72
N TRP A 205 4.70 0.63 18.71
CA TRP A 205 5.30 1.35 19.84
C TRP A 205 4.56 2.64 20.19
N PHE A 206 4.14 3.43 19.18
CA PHE A 206 3.35 4.63 19.43
C PHE A 206 1.96 4.31 20.02
N ILE A 207 1.29 3.26 19.55
CA ILE A 207 -0.03 2.84 20.06
C ILE A 207 0.07 2.26 21.47
N ASP A 208 1.17 1.60 21.80
CA ASP A 208 1.40 1.06 23.14
C ASP A 208 1.81 2.17 24.12
N ARG A 209 2.56 3.17 23.65
CA ARG A 209 3.07 4.28 24.47
C ARG A 209 2.07 5.44 24.64
N TYR A 210 1.22 5.66 23.63
CA TYR A 210 0.21 6.72 23.55
C TYR A 210 -1.16 6.13 23.23
N SER A 211 -2.26 6.80 23.59
CA SER A 211 -3.60 6.27 23.26
C SER A 211 -3.84 6.12 21.74
N ARG A 212 -4.57 5.08 21.33
CA ARG A 212 -4.99 4.84 19.92
C ARG A 212 -5.55 6.11 19.25
N VAL A 213 -6.41 6.84 19.97
CA VAL A 213 -7.04 8.07 19.46
C VAL A 213 -6.02 9.18 19.19
N ALA A 214 -5.05 9.38 20.09
CA ALA A 214 -4.01 10.39 19.91
C ALA A 214 -3.12 10.09 18.71
N VAL A 215 -2.75 8.81 18.52
CA VAL A 215 -1.94 8.37 17.38
C VAL A 215 -2.68 8.61 16.06
N VAL A 216 -3.96 8.24 15.98
CA VAL A 216 -4.78 8.47 14.77
C VAL A 216 -4.96 9.95 14.45
N ARG A 217 -5.19 10.80 15.47
CA ARG A 217 -5.28 12.25 15.24
C ARG A 217 -3.94 12.85 14.80
N GLY A 218 -2.85 12.41 15.43
CA GLY A 218 -1.50 12.84 15.07
C GLY A 218 -1.13 12.46 13.65
N SER A 219 -1.41 11.23 13.22
CA SER A 219 -1.17 10.79 11.84
C SER A 219 -2.03 11.53 10.83
N ALA A 220 -3.32 11.79 11.15
CA ALA A 220 -4.20 12.57 10.29
C ALA A 220 -3.70 14.01 10.09
N VAL A 221 -3.25 14.68 11.16
CA VAL A 221 -2.65 16.02 11.07
C VAL A 221 -1.36 15.99 10.25
N MET A 222 -0.48 15.00 10.49
CA MET A 222 0.76 14.87 9.74
C MET A 222 0.49 14.64 8.23
N GLY A 223 -0.49 13.81 7.90
CA GLY A 223 -0.94 13.56 6.53
C GLY A 223 -1.51 14.82 5.87
N ALA A 224 -2.37 15.57 6.58
CA ALA A 224 -2.91 16.83 6.08
C ALA A 224 -1.81 17.88 5.82
N LEU A 225 -0.82 17.98 6.71
CA LEU A 225 0.34 18.86 6.51
C LEU A 225 1.20 18.41 5.31
N GLY A 226 1.43 17.12 5.14
CA GLY A 226 2.16 16.57 4.00
C GLY A 226 1.48 16.86 2.67
N ILE A 227 0.16 16.62 2.60
CA ILE A 227 -0.65 16.95 1.41
C ILE A 227 -0.62 18.46 1.16
N GLY A 228 -0.84 19.28 2.19
CA GLY A 228 -0.79 20.74 2.07
C GLY A 228 0.58 21.23 1.57
N LEU A 229 1.68 20.66 2.06
CA LEU A 229 3.02 20.99 1.60
C LEU A 229 3.19 20.75 0.11
N ILE A 230 2.73 19.61 -0.41
CA ILE A 230 2.82 19.27 -1.84
C ILE A 230 1.97 20.24 -2.67
N ILE A 231 0.73 20.52 -2.25
CA ILE A 231 -0.19 21.42 -2.97
C ILE A 231 0.37 22.85 -3.05
N PHE A 232 0.96 23.35 -1.96
CA PHE A 232 1.38 24.75 -1.86
C PHE A 232 2.87 25.00 -2.14
N VAL A 233 3.64 23.97 -2.54
CA VAL A 233 5.09 24.09 -2.73
C VAL A 233 5.49 25.18 -3.75
N ASP A 234 4.65 25.39 -4.77
CA ASP A 234 4.89 26.38 -5.83
C ASP A 234 4.20 27.74 -5.61
N ASN A 235 3.51 27.93 -4.48
CA ASN A 235 2.95 29.23 -4.17
C ASN A 235 4.09 30.24 -3.86
N PRO A 236 4.12 31.43 -4.51
CA PRO A 236 5.13 32.47 -4.28
C PRO A 236 5.35 32.82 -2.79
N GLY A 237 4.30 32.74 -1.96
CA GLY A 237 4.38 33.00 -0.52
C GLY A 237 5.26 32.00 0.25
N TRP A 238 5.33 30.73 -0.19
CA TRP A 238 6.12 29.69 0.47
C TRP A 238 7.62 29.77 0.11
N ARG A 239 7.93 30.24 -1.11
CA ARG A 239 9.31 30.58 -1.54
C ARG A 239 9.88 31.74 -0.71
N ALA A 240 9.05 32.72 -0.34
CA ALA A 240 9.45 33.84 0.51
C ALA A 240 9.82 33.39 1.95
N SER A 241 9.11 32.42 2.53
CA SER A 241 9.45 31.86 3.84
C SER A 241 10.75 31.04 3.83
N ARG A 242 11.07 30.34 2.72
CA ARG A 242 12.39 29.68 2.56
C ARG A 242 13.52 30.67 2.34
N CYS A 243 13.30 31.75 1.60
CA CYS A 243 14.29 32.82 1.47
C CYS A 243 14.57 33.52 2.81
N CYS A 244 13.56 33.70 3.68
CA CYS A 244 13.77 34.31 4.99
C CYS A 244 14.60 33.43 5.94
N CYS A 245 14.47 32.09 5.89
CA CYS A 245 15.33 31.20 6.68
C CYS A 245 16.72 30.95 6.05
N GLY A 246 16.91 31.21 4.76
CA GLY A 246 18.19 31.04 4.05
C GLY A 246 19.07 32.31 3.97
N ALA A 247 18.56 33.48 4.37
CA ALA A 247 19.25 34.76 4.24
C ALA A 247 20.34 35.05 5.29
N LEU A 248 20.78 34.03 6.05
CA LEU A 248 21.90 34.13 7.01
C LEU A 248 23.22 33.52 6.49
N ALA A 249 23.31 33.19 5.20
CA ALA A 249 24.60 32.83 4.58
C ALA A 249 25.30 34.11 4.07
N PRO A 250 26.50 34.46 4.56
CA PRO A 250 27.19 35.66 4.14
C PRO A 250 27.59 35.54 2.67
N ARG A 251 27.17 36.51 1.85
CA ARG A 251 27.72 36.72 0.52
C ARG A 251 29.20 37.10 0.67
N SER A 252 30.10 36.13 0.56
CA SER A 252 31.52 36.41 0.37
C SER A 252 31.70 37.01 -1.03
N ALA A 253 32.06 38.29 -1.04
CA ALA A 253 32.58 39.00 -2.19
C ALA A 253 33.90 38.37 -2.66
N SER A 254 34.08 38.20 -3.97
CA SER A 254 35.25 38.72 -4.71
C SER A 254 35.30 38.22 -6.16
N ARG A 255 35.35 39.21 -7.07
CA ARG A 255 36.09 39.31 -8.34
C ARG A 255 35.92 38.24 -9.41
#